data_AF-A0A2P4Q582-F1
#
_entry.id   AF-A0A2P4Q582-F1
#
_cell.length_a   1.000
_cell.length_b   1.000
_cell.length_c   1.000
_cell.angle_alpha   90.00
_cell.angle_beta   90.00
_cell.angle_gamma   90.00
#
_symmetry.space_group_name_H-M   'P 1'
#
loop_
_entity.id
_entity.type
_entity.pdbx_description
1 polymer ?
#
loop_
_entity_poly.entity_id
_entity_poly.type
_entity_poly.pdbx_seq_one_letter_code
_entity_poly.pdbx_strand_id
1 'polypeptide(L)'
;IEENFNFVYQTSFENNSFLELQKYCTNLVSEEPDKVFKSSSFSSIPEKLLISLIQNDHLLMDEIQIWDHVIEWGVAQNPELSSNFTNYSKDDFKTLKNTLQHCIPFVRFYNLTSKEFIDKVLPCRKLLPKELYEDLLKTFLSLSDPNSKPENKSKPRTAKSEPQPVLMNMINIFGSRSHENQQESIESREPIRFPRNGRTPRYSKYDRM
;
A
#
# COMPACT_ATOMS: atom_id res chain seq x y z
N ILE A 1 2.13 5.31 -18.47
CA ILE A 1 1.68 5.15 -17.07
C ILE A 1 2.73 4.39 -16.27
N GLU A 2 3.26 3.28 -16.76
CA GLU A 2 4.23 2.44 -16.04
C GLU A 2 5.49 3.21 -15.56
N GLU A 3 6.03 4.14 -16.35
CA GLU A 3 7.18 4.98 -15.94
C GLU A 3 6.87 5.98 -14.81
N ASN A 4 5.62 6.47 -14.74
CA ASN A 4 5.18 7.46 -13.76
C ASN A 4 4.09 6.89 -12.84
N PHE A 5 4.16 5.58 -12.57
CA PHE A 5 3.10 4.85 -11.90
C PHE A 5 2.73 5.51 -10.57
N ASN A 6 3.71 5.89 -9.76
CA ASN A 6 3.47 6.51 -8.47
C ASN A 6 2.65 7.81 -8.58
N PHE A 7 2.99 8.69 -9.51
CA PHE A 7 2.27 9.95 -9.70
C PHE A 7 0.82 9.70 -10.12
N VAL A 8 0.62 8.83 -11.12
CA VAL A 8 -0.71 8.45 -11.61
C VAL A 8 -1.53 7.80 -10.50
N TYR A 9 -0.92 6.90 -9.72
CA TYR A 9 -1.54 6.26 -8.57
C TYR A 9 -2.00 7.31 -7.56
N GLN A 10 -1.09 8.15 -7.05
CA GLN A 10 -1.40 9.16 -6.04
C GLN A 10 -2.51 10.11 -6.51
N THR A 11 -2.38 10.70 -7.70
CA THR A 11 -3.39 11.61 -8.26
C THR A 11 -4.75 10.92 -8.42
N SER A 12 -4.78 9.64 -8.80
CA SER A 12 -6.03 8.90 -8.95
C SER A 12 -6.75 8.69 -7.61
N PHE A 13 -6.01 8.40 -6.53
CA PHE A 13 -6.58 8.10 -5.21
C PHE A 13 -6.86 9.35 -4.36
N GLU A 14 -6.30 10.50 -4.72
CA GLU A 14 -6.64 11.80 -4.11
C GLU A 14 -8.02 12.31 -4.52
N ASN A 15 -8.54 11.88 -5.67
CA ASN A 15 -9.82 12.35 -6.21
C ASN A 15 -10.71 11.18 -6.63
N ASN A 16 -11.88 11.08 -6.00
CA ASN A 16 -12.89 10.04 -6.27
C ASN A 16 -13.49 10.08 -7.69
N SER A 17 -13.17 11.10 -8.50
CA SER A 17 -13.64 11.23 -9.88
C SER A 17 -12.90 10.29 -10.85
N PHE A 18 -11.74 9.73 -10.47
CA PHE A 18 -10.89 8.93 -11.36
C PHE A 18 -11.05 7.42 -11.16
N LEU A 19 -12.28 6.92 -10.99
CA LEU A 19 -12.56 5.51 -10.65
C LEU A 19 -11.97 4.50 -11.65
N GLU A 20 -12.00 4.79 -12.95
CA GLU A 20 -11.41 3.90 -13.98
C GLU A 20 -9.89 3.82 -13.84
N LEU A 21 -9.24 4.95 -13.52
CA LEU A 21 -7.80 5.01 -13.33
C LEU A 21 -7.38 4.35 -12.01
N GLN A 22 -8.15 4.55 -10.94
CA GLN A 22 -7.96 3.83 -9.67
C GLN A 22 -8.06 2.32 -9.91
N LYS A 23 -9.07 1.86 -10.64
CA LYS A 23 -9.23 0.45 -11.01
C LYS A 23 -8.04 -0.08 -11.82
N TYR A 24 -7.57 0.69 -12.81
CA TYR A 24 -6.38 0.34 -13.58
C TYR A 24 -5.15 0.19 -12.66
N CYS A 25 -4.92 1.16 -11.78
CA CYS A 25 -3.81 1.15 -10.82
C CYS A 25 -3.90 -0.03 -9.84
N THR A 26 -5.07 -0.31 -9.29
CA THR A 26 -5.31 -1.47 -8.42
C THR A 26 -5.04 -2.77 -9.16
N ASN A 27 -5.54 -2.92 -10.39
CA ASN A 27 -5.32 -4.11 -11.21
C ASN A 27 -3.83 -4.32 -11.49
N LEU A 28 -3.08 -3.25 -11.82
CA LEU A 28 -1.64 -3.34 -12.04
C LEU A 28 -0.91 -3.86 -10.79
N VAL A 29 -1.27 -3.37 -9.60
CA VAL A 29 -0.67 -3.81 -8.33
C VAL A 29 -1.03 -5.25 -7.97
N SER A 30 -2.24 -5.71 -8.29
CA SER A 30 -2.67 -7.08 -7.97
C SER A 30 -2.19 -8.11 -9.00
N GLU A 31 -2.28 -7.80 -10.28
CA GLU A 31 -2.11 -8.76 -11.38
C GLU A 31 -0.70 -8.75 -11.97
N GLU A 32 -0.02 -7.60 -11.95
CA GLU A 32 1.31 -7.41 -12.55
C GLU A 32 2.25 -6.61 -11.62
N PRO A 33 2.39 -7.01 -10.34
CA PRO A 33 3.19 -6.25 -9.36
C PRO A 33 4.67 -6.13 -9.76
N ASP A 34 5.20 -7.06 -10.55
CA ASP A 34 6.58 -7.04 -11.03
C ASP A 34 6.85 -5.82 -11.94
N LYS A 35 5.85 -5.34 -12.68
CA LYS A 35 5.95 -4.11 -13.46
C LYS A 35 6.10 -2.88 -12.57
N VAL A 36 5.45 -2.89 -11.41
CA VAL A 36 5.55 -1.79 -10.44
C VAL A 36 6.94 -1.76 -9.81
N PHE A 37 7.51 -2.91 -9.46
CA PHE A 37 8.90 -3.00 -8.98
C PHE A 37 9.92 -2.47 -10.00
N LYS A 38 9.70 -2.76 -11.29
CA LYS A 38 10.59 -2.33 -12.38
C LYS A 38 10.40 -0.86 -12.79
N SER A 39 9.42 -0.15 -12.22
CA SER A 39 9.17 1.25 -12.53
C SER A 39 10.29 2.14 -12.01
N SER A 40 10.70 3.16 -12.78
CA SER A 40 11.62 4.20 -12.33
C SER A 40 11.08 5.01 -11.15
N SER A 41 9.75 5.00 -10.95
CA SER A 41 9.08 5.68 -9.83
C SER A 41 8.92 4.82 -8.57
N PHE A 42 9.42 3.57 -8.58
CA PHE A 42 9.25 2.62 -7.48
C PHE A 42 9.74 3.18 -6.13
N SER A 43 10.92 3.78 -6.10
CA SER A 43 11.52 4.30 -4.87
C SER A 43 10.72 5.43 -4.21
N SER A 44 9.73 6.00 -4.91
CA SER A 44 8.88 7.08 -4.42
C SER A 44 7.47 6.62 -4.00
N ILE A 45 7.17 5.33 -4.07
CA ILE A 45 5.84 4.82 -3.68
C ILE A 45 5.61 4.96 -2.17
N PRO A 46 4.35 5.15 -1.73
CA PRO A 46 4.01 5.12 -0.31
C PRO A 46 4.33 3.76 0.33
N GLU A 47 4.75 3.76 1.60
CA GLU A 47 5.07 2.55 2.38
C GLU A 47 3.94 1.50 2.34
N LYS A 48 2.69 1.93 2.45
CA LYS A 48 1.52 1.04 2.37
C LYS A 48 1.43 0.29 1.03
N LEU A 49 1.78 0.97 -0.06
CA LEU A 49 1.78 0.36 -1.39
C LEU A 49 2.94 -0.64 -1.51
N LEU A 50 4.13 -0.29 -1.00
CA LEU A 50 5.26 -1.22 -0.92
C LEU A 50 4.89 -2.50 -0.14
N ILE A 51 4.28 -2.36 1.04
CA ILE A 51 3.82 -3.50 1.85
C ILE A 51 2.86 -4.39 1.04
N SER A 52 1.89 -3.78 0.35
CA SER A 52 0.91 -4.51 -0.48
C SER A 52 1.60 -5.29 -1.61
N LEU A 53 2.61 -4.70 -2.24
CA LEU A 53 3.41 -5.34 -3.28
C LEU A 53 4.22 -6.53 -2.74
N ILE A 54 4.91 -6.38 -1.61
CA ILE A 54 5.72 -7.44 -0.99
C ILE A 54 4.84 -8.62 -0.56
N GLN A 55 3.64 -8.35 -0.03
CA GLN A 55 2.69 -9.37 0.39
C GLN A 55 2.08 -10.18 -0.77
N ASN A 56 2.04 -9.61 -1.98
CA ASN A 56 1.34 -10.21 -3.12
C ASN A 56 1.94 -11.57 -3.53
N ASP A 57 1.17 -12.66 -3.34
CA ASP A 57 1.55 -14.03 -3.70
C ASP A 57 1.75 -14.25 -5.21
N HIS A 58 1.23 -13.36 -6.06
CA HIS A 58 1.38 -13.41 -7.52
C HIS A 58 2.65 -12.71 -8.03
N LEU A 59 3.43 -12.07 -7.17
CA LEU A 59 4.69 -11.45 -7.58
C LEU A 59 5.69 -12.51 -8.04
N LEU A 60 6.04 -12.47 -9.33
CA LEU A 60 7.03 -13.35 -9.94
C LEU A 60 8.42 -12.72 -9.86
N MET A 61 8.97 -12.68 -8.64
CA MET A 61 10.30 -12.14 -8.34
C MET A 61 10.93 -12.93 -7.20
N ASP A 62 12.25 -13.16 -7.28
CA ASP A 62 12.97 -13.88 -6.23
C ASP A 62 13.00 -13.05 -4.94
N GLU A 63 12.89 -13.70 -3.79
CA GLU A 63 12.84 -13.00 -2.49
C GLU A 63 14.10 -12.16 -2.22
N ILE A 64 15.24 -12.56 -2.80
CA ILE A 64 16.47 -11.77 -2.71
C ILE A 64 16.36 -10.44 -3.48
N GLN A 65 15.70 -10.45 -4.64
CA GLN A 65 15.48 -9.24 -5.42
C GLN A 65 14.47 -8.33 -4.71
N ILE A 66 13.42 -8.91 -4.12
CA ILE A 66 12.46 -8.15 -3.30
C ILE A 66 13.18 -7.48 -2.13
N TRP A 67 14.09 -8.19 -1.46
CA TRP A 67 14.90 -7.61 -0.39
C TRP A 67 15.79 -6.45 -0.87
N ASP A 68 16.46 -6.60 -2.01
CA ASP A 68 17.26 -5.52 -2.61
C ASP A 68 16.38 -4.28 -2.89
N HIS A 69 15.19 -4.44 -3.48
CA HIS A 69 14.26 -3.32 -3.72
C HIS A 69 13.75 -2.67 -2.43
N VAL A 70 13.49 -3.46 -1.37
CA VAL A 70 13.08 -2.92 -0.07
C VAL A 70 14.18 -2.05 0.52
N ILE A 71 15.44 -2.48 0.42
CA ILE A 71 16.60 -1.69 0.83
C ILE A 71 16.71 -0.42 -0.01
N GLU A 72 16.63 -0.51 -1.34
CA GLU A 72 16.70 0.64 -2.24
C GLU A 72 15.61 1.67 -1.94
N TRP A 73 14.38 1.21 -1.72
CA TRP A 73 13.27 2.08 -1.30
C TRP A 73 13.58 2.77 0.03
N GLY A 74 14.05 2.02 1.04
CA GLY A 74 14.39 2.58 2.35
C GLY A 74 15.50 3.63 2.30
N VAL A 75 16.52 3.42 1.47
CA VAL A 75 17.60 4.40 1.25
C VAL A 75 17.06 5.63 0.52
N ALA A 76 16.20 5.47 -0.49
CA ALA A 76 15.60 6.59 -1.20
C ALA A 76 14.70 7.47 -0.31
N GLN A 77 14.06 6.90 0.72
CA GLN A 77 13.32 7.67 1.72
C GLN A 77 14.22 8.47 2.66
N ASN A 78 15.53 8.22 2.67
CA ASN A 78 16.51 8.87 3.54
C ASN A 78 17.71 9.39 2.71
N PRO A 79 17.57 10.53 2.01
CA PRO A 79 18.56 11.00 1.02
C PRO A 79 19.98 11.26 1.59
N GLU A 80 20.10 11.47 2.89
CA GLU A 80 21.39 11.65 3.57
C GLU A 80 22.18 10.34 3.74
N LEU A 81 21.53 9.19 3.56
CA LEU A 81 22.17 7.90 3.67
C LEU A 81 22.96 7.57 2.40
N SER A 82 24.15 6.99 2.60
CA SER A 82 24.90 6.42 1.49
C SER A 82 24.17 5.19 0.91
N SER A 83 24.42 4.89 -0.37
CA SER A 83 24.05 3.59 -0.94
C SER A 83 24.94 2.44 -0.43
N ASN A 84 26.11 2.74 0.14
CA ASN A 84 27.04 1.74 0.65
C ASN A 84 26.99 1.60 2.18
N PHE A 85 26.58 0.43 2.65
CA PHE A 85 26.50 0.08 4.08
C PHE A 85 27.83 0.10 4.82
N THR A 86 28.99 -0.01 4.15
CA THR A 86 30.29 0.04 4.85
C THR A 86 30.53 1.37 5.55
N ASN A 87 29.87 2.43 5.08
CA ASN A 87 30.02 3.79 5.58
C ASN A 87 28.99 4.15 6.66
N TYR A 88 28.08 3.23 7.00
CA TYR A 88 26.98 3.53 7.92
C TYR A 88 27.48 3.61 9.36
N SER A 89 27.19 4.74 9.99
CA SER A 89 27.25 4.92 11.43
C SER A 89 26.12 4.13 12.13
N LYS A 90 26.15 4.13 13.46
CA LYS A 90 25.07 3.51 14.25
C LYS A 90 23.72 4.23 14.03
N ASP A 91 23.76 5.55 13.85
CA ASP A 91 22.56 6.35 13.64
C ASP A 91 22.01 6.15 12.22
N ASP A 92 22.87 5.98 11.21
CA ASP A 92 22.44 5.64 9.84
C ASP A 92 21.67 4.32 9.80
N PHE A 93 22.19 3.28 10.46
CA PHE A 93 21.47 2.02 10.62
C PHE A 93 20.15 2.17 11.37
N LYS A 94 20.09 3.04 12.39
CA LYS A 94 18.87 3.29 13.15
C LYS A 94 17.81 3.98 12.29
N THR A 95 18.21 4.98 11.50
CA THR A 95 17.33 5.71 10.57
C THR A 95 16.73 4.76 9.53
N LEU A 96 17.57 3.96 8.86
CA LEU A 96 17.10 3.00 7.87
C LEU A 96 16.22 1.91 8.51
N LYS A 97 16.60 1.42 9.69
CA LYS A 97 15.80 0.43 10.43
C LYS A 97 14.40 0.95 10.75
N ASN A 98 14.28 2.18 11.24
CA ASN A 98 12.99 2.80 11.56
C ASN A 98 12.12 2.96 10.30
N THR A 99 12.74 3.25 9.15
CA THR A 99 12.04 3.37 7.87
C THR A 99 11.50 2.02 7.39
N LEU A 100 12.27 0.95 7.57
CA LEU A 100 11.92 -0.38 7.04
C LEU A 100 11.11 -1.25 8.01
N GLN A 101 10.88 -0.79 9.24
CA GLN A 101 10.38 -1.63 10.33
C GLN A 101 9.03 -2.31 10.02
N HIS A 102 8.13 -1.65 9.28
CA HIS A 102 6.84 -2.24 8.92
C HIS A 102 6.90 -3.09 7.65
N CYS A 103 7.93 -2.91 6.81
CA CYS A 103 8.12 -3.71 5.60
C CYS A 103 8.78 -5.06 5.91
N ILE A 104 9.75 -5.08 6.83
CA ILE A 104 10.56 -6.25 7.19
C ILE A 104 9.71 -7.50 7.51
N PRO A 105 8.62 -7.43 8.30
CA PRO A 105 7.79 -8.60 8.64
C PRO A 105 7.17 -9.31 7.43
N PHE A 106 7.08 -8.65 6.26
CA PHE A 106 6.44 -9.21 5.07
C PHE A 106 7.44 -9.81 4.07
N VAL A 107 8.74 -9.60 4.26
CA VAL A 107 9.78 -10.22 3.43
C VAL A 107 9.94 -11.69 3.82
N ARG A 108 9.88 -12.61 2.85
CA ARG A 108 9.88 -14.06 3.10
C ARG A 108 11.31 -14.60 3.22
N PHE A 109 12.05 -14.12 4.22
CA PHE A 109 13.48 -14.45 4.39
C PHE A 109 13.78 -15.96 4.43
N TYR A 110 12.86 -16.79 4.92
CA TYR A 110 13.05 -18.26 4.98
C TYR A 110 13.03 -18.94 3.61
N ASN A 111 12.58 -18.25 2.55
CA ASN A 111 12.62 -18.75 1.18
C ASN A 111 13.93 -18.38 0.45
N LEU A 112 14.87 -17.68 1.13
CA LEU A 112 16.20 -17.43 0.59
C LEU A 112 17.05 -18.70 0.65
N THR A 113 18.08 -18.76 -0.19
CA THR A 113 19.18 -19.73 -0.06
C THR A 113 20.16 -19.28 1.03
N SER A 114 20.93 -20.22 1.60
CA SER A 114 21.99 -19.88 2.56
C SER A 114 23.01 -18.90 1.98
N LYS A 115 23.31 -19.01 0.68
CA LYS A 115 24.22 -18.09 -0.02
C LYS A 115 23.66 -16.68 -0.07
N GLU A 116 22.40 -16.51 -0.47
CA GLU A 116 21.73 -15.20 -0.50
C GLU A 116 21.64 -14.58 0.89
N PHE A 117 21.31 -15.36 1.91
CA PHE A 117 21.30 -14.88 3.29
C PHE A 117 22.68 -14.35 3.73
N ILE A 118 23.76 -15.11 3.48
CA ILE A 118 25.13 -14.71 3.84
C ILE A 118 25.57 -13.47 3.05
N ASP A 119 25.30 -13.43 1.75
CA ASP A 119 25.84 -12.40 0.87
C ASP A 119 25.06 -11.08 0.98
N LYS A 120 23.75 -11.11 1.28
CA LYS A 120 22.87 -9.93 1.20
C LYS A 120 22.15 -9.55 2.48
N VAL A 121 21.80 -10.50 3.36
CA VAL A 121 21.05 -10.21 4.59
C VAL A 121 21.99 -10.04 5.79
N LEU A 122 23.00 -10.90 5.91
CA LEU A 122 23.98 -10.87 7.00
C LEU A 122 24.79 -9.55 7.11
N PRO A 123 25.21 -8.89 5.99
CA PRO A 123 25.93 -7.62 6.07
C PRO A 123 25.11 -6.50 6.71
N CYS A 124 23.80 -6.49 6.50
CA CYS A 124 22.87 -5.49 7.01
C CYS A 124 22.00 -5.99 8.18
N ARG A 125 22.40 -7.08 8.85
CA ARG A 125 21.68 -7.71 9.99
C ARG A 125 21.17 -6.76 11.08
N LYS A 126 21.82 -5.61 11.27
CA LYS A 126 21.43 -4.57 12.24
C LYS A 126 20.03 -4.01 11.97
N LEU A 127 19.56 -4.07 10.73
CA LEU A 127 18.23 -3.63 10.31
C LEU A 127 17.13 -4.55 10.86
N LEU A 128 17.43 -5.84 11.06
CA LEU A 128 16.44 -6.81 11.50
C LEU A 128 16.14 -6.67 13.00
N PRO A 129 14.90 -7.00 13.43
CA PRO A 129 14.60 -7.30 14.83
C PRO A 129 15.51 -8.44 15.33
N LYS A 130 15.94 -8.36 16.60
CA LYS A 130 16.89 -9.31 17.17
C LYS A 130 16.38 -10.75 17.09
N GLU A 131 15.13 -10.96 17.48
CA GLU A 131 14.48 -12.28 17.47
C GLU A 131 14.41 -12.88 16.06
N LEU A 132 14.05 -12.06 15.07
CA LEU A 132 14.01 -12.49 13.67
C LEU A 132 15.40 -12.88 13.17
N TYR A 133 16.43 -12.08 13.46
CA TYR A 133 17.79 -12.38 13.06
C TYR A 133 18.32 -13.69 13.68
N GLU A 134 18.08 -13.90 14.98
CA GLU A 134 18.50 -15.11 15.68
C GLU A 134 17.81 -16.37 15.10
N ASP A 135 16.51 -16.29 14.80
CA ASP A 135 15.78 -17.41 14.19
C ASP A 135 16.23 -17.70 12.76
N LEU A 136 16.48 -16.66 11.96
CA LEU A 136 17.04 -16.81 10.60
C LEU A 136 18.43 -17.43 10.65
N LEU A 137 19.30 -16.92 11.52
CA LEU A 137 20.66 -17.45 11.69
C LEU A 137 20.62 -18.94 12.07
N LYS A 138 19.77 -19.31 13.03
CA LYS A 138 19.59 -20.71 13.41
C LYS A 138 19.10 -21.56 12.24
N THR A 139 18.13 -21.05 11.48
CA THR A 139 17.56 -21.77 10.33
C THR A 139 18.62 -22.03 9.26
N PHE A 140 19.37 -21.00 8.84
CA PHE A 140 20.38 -21.12 7.77
C PHE A 140 21.62 -21.90 8.19
N LEU A 141 22.03 -21.84 9.46
CA LEU A 141 23.08 -22.71 9.99
C LEU A 141 22.62 -24.17 10.05
N SER A 142 21.37 -24.42 10.46
CA SER A 142 20.83 -25.79 10.54
C SER A 142 20.71 -26.43 9.16
N LEU A 143 20.37 -25.67 8.11
CA LEU A 143 20.36 -26.17 6.72
C LEU A 143 21.73 -26.67 6.23
N SER A 144 22.82 -26.32 6.91
CA SER A 144 24.16 -26.83 6.62
C SER A 144 24.44 -28.19 7.31
N ASP A 145 23.58 -28.61 8.24
CA ASP A 145 23.63 -29.92 8.90
C ASP A 145 22.81 -30.96 8.09
N PRO A 146 23.45 -32.03 7.59
CA PRO A 146 22.77 -33.09 6.84
C PRO A 146 21.71 -33.86 7.66
N ASN A 147 21.64 -33.67 8.98
CA ASN A 147 20.66 -34.31 9.87
C ASN A 147 19.45 -33.40 10.17
N SER A 148 19.45 -32.15 9.72
CA SER A 148 18.33 -31.23 9.97
C SER A 148 17.17 -31.47 9.00
N LYS A 149 15.93 -31.40 9.50
CA LYS A 149 14.72 -31.47 8.68
C LYS A 149 14.33 -30.03 8.29
N PRO A 150 14.06 -29.71 7.02
CA PRO A 150 13.66 -28.36 6.65
C PRO A 150 12.30 -28.03 7.29
N GLU A 151 12.29 -27.07 8.21
CA GLU A 151 11.06 -26.47 8.70
C GLU A 151 10.56 -25.47 7.66
N ASN A 152 9.47 -25.82 6.96
CA ASN A 152 8.88 -24.94 5.97
C ASN A 152 8.08 -23.84 6.70
N LYS A 153 8.75 -22.75 7.09
CA LYS A 153 8.17 -21.65 7.87
C LYS A 153 7.35 -20.66 7.02
N SER A 154 7.50 -20.68 5.70
CA SER A 154 6.73 -19.82 4.77
C SER A 154 6.36 -20.54 3.49
N LYS A 155 5.23 -20.15 2.89
CA LYS A 155 4.82 -20.66 1.57
C LYS A 155 5.60 -19.91 0.46
N PRO A 156 6.11 -20.63 -0.56
CA PRO A 156 6.60 -20.01 -1.79
C PRO A 156 5.53 -19.17 -2.48
N ARG A 157 5.94 -18.17 -3.27
CA ARG A 157 5.01 -17.46 -4.17
C ARG A 157 4.48 -18.42 -5.23
N THR A 158 3.19 -18.32 -5.56
CA THR A 158 2.52 -19.25 -6.48
C THR A 158 2.45 -18.66 -7.89
N ALA A 159 2.92 -19.41 -8.88
CA ALA A 159 2.63 -19.11 -10.28
C ALA A 159 1.16 -19.46 -10.58
N LYS A 160 0.36 -18.43 -10.91
CA LYS A 160 -1.04 -18.45 -11.42
C LYS A 160 -1.86 -19.71 -11.10
N SER A 161 -2.68 -19.62 -10.05
CA SER A 161 -3.92 -20.39 -9.91
C SER A 161 -5.02 -19.48 -9.37
N GLU A 162 -5.94 -19.07 -10.26
CA GLU A 162 -7.14 -18.22 -10.08
C GLU A 162 -7.04 -16.95 -9.20
N PRO A 163 -7.69 -15.84 -9.60
CA PRO A 163 -7.67 -14.62 -8.80
C PRO A 163 -8.42 -14.85 -7.47
N GLN A 164 -7.67 -14.96 -6.37
CA GLN A 164 -8.24 -14.90 -5.03
C GLN A 164 -8.67 -13.45 -4.72
N PRO A 165 -9.71 -13.24 -3.89
CA PRO A 165 -10.24 -11.91 -3.59
C PRO A 165 -9.31 -11.14 -2.63
N VAL A 166 -8.10 -10.79 -3.08
CA VAL A 166 -7.25 -9.76 -2.43
C VAL A 166 -7.86 -8.36 -2.56
N LEU A 167 -8.86 -8.19 -3.44
CA LEU A 167 -9.57 -6.93 -3.68
C LEU A 167 -10.18 -6.31 -2.41
N MET A 168 -10.60 -7.10 -1.42
CA MET A 168 -11.34 -6.58 -0.27
C MET A 168 -10.47 -5.83 0.75
N ASN A 169 -9.16 -6.10 0.78
CA ASN A 169 -8.25 -5.44 1.72
C ASN A 169 -7.68 -4.12 1.16
N MET A 170 -7.52 -4.00 -0.16
CA MET A 170 -6.99 -2.76 -0.75
C MET A 170 -7.99 -1.60 -0.65
N ILE A 171 -9.29 -1.85 -0.78
CA ILE A 171 -10.33 -0.81 -0.63
C ILE A 171 -10.37 -0.30 0.82
N ASN A 172 -10.24 -1.18 1.82
CA ASN A 172 -10.28 -0.80 3.24
C ASN A 172 -9.00 -0.11 3.75
N ILE A 173 -7.85 -0.29 3.08
CA ILE A 173 -6.58 0.35 3.49
C ILE A 173 -6.49 1.82 3.04
N PHE A 174 -7.20 2.19 1.96
CA PHE A 174 -7.10 3.52 1.33
C PHE A 174 -8.42 4.31 1.31
N GLY A 175 -9.57 3.66 1.55
CA GLY A 175 -10.88 4.29 1.66
C GLY A 175 -11.31 4.53 3.11
N SER A 176 -10.67 5.46 3.81
CA SER A 176 -11.23 6.01 5.06
C SER A 176 -10.82 7.47 5.23
N ARG A 177 -11.45 8.34 4.47
CA ARG A 177 -11.72 9.70 4.93
C ARG A 177 -13.07 10.17 4.39
N SER A 178 -13.88 10.67 5.32
CA SER A 178 -15.22 11.27 5.21
C SER A 178 -16.40 10.36 4.87
N HIS A 179 -16.92 9.64 5.87
CA HIS A 179 -18.37 9.46 6.06
C HIS A 179 -18.70 9.37 7.55
N GLU A 180 -18.50 10.47 8.27
CA GLU A 180 -19.34 10.77 9.44
C GLU A 180 -19.76 12.24 9.30
N ASN A 181 -21.06 12.47 9.47
CA ASN A 181 -21.80 13.73 9.37
C ASN A 181 -22.25 14.16 7.96
N GLN A 182 -23.29 13.49 7.47
CA GLN A 182 -24.51 14.15 6.98
C GLN A 182 -25.62 13.11 6.76
N GLN A 183 -26.33 12.78 7.83
CA GLN A 183 -27.71 12.28 7.75
C GLN A 183 -28.46 12.89 8.95
N GLU A 184 -29.71 13.29 8.69
CA GLU A 184 -30.64 14.11 9.52
C GLU A 184 -30.48 15.62 9.29
N SER A 185 -31.25 16.24 8.39
CA SER A 185 -32.68 16.46 8.60
C SER A 185 -33.37 16.87 7.29
N ILE A 186 -34.14 15.96 6.70
CA ILE A 186 -35.25 16.34 5.81
C ILE A 186 -36.42 15.44 6.19
N GLU A 187 -37.16 15.82 7.23
CA GLU A 187 -38.56 15.46 7.36
C GLU A 187 -39.29 16.53 8.18
N SER A 188 -40.00 17.41 7.49
CA SER A 188 -41.20 18.15 7.93
C SER A 188 -41.56 19.16 6.82
N ARG A 189 -42.06 18.68 5.68
CA ARG A 189 -42.82 19.53 4.76
C ARG A 189 -44.23 19.68 5.32
N GLU A 190 -44.56 20.82 5.91
CA GLU A 190 -45.97 21.17 6.15
C GLU A 190 -46.71 21.39 4.82
N PRO A 191 -47.98 20.95 4.70
CA PRO A 191 -48.75 21.18 3.49
C PRO A 191 -49.28 22.62 3.44
N ILE A 192 -49.12 23.24 2.26
CA ILE A 192 -49.64 24.56 1.91
C ILE A 192 -51.16 24.58 2.06
N ARG A 193 -51.68 25.36 3.01
CA ARG A 193 -53.12 25.67 3.12
C ARG A 193 -53.47 26.83 2.20
N PHE A 194 -54.37 26.59 1.25
CA PHE A 194 -55.05 27.63 0.48
C PHE A 194 -56.29 28.15 1.23
N PRO A 195 -56.52 29.47 1.33
CA PRO A 195 -57.82 30.00 1.70
C PRO A 195 -58.76 30.06 0.47
N ARG A 196 -59.91 29.40 0.55
CA ARG A 196 -61.06 29.56 -0.37
C ARG A 196 -62.09 30.54 0.21
N ASN A 197 -62.60 31.38 -0.71
CA ASN A 197 -63.87 32.13 -0.69
C ASN A 197 -63.94 33.34 0.27
N GLY A 198 -64.41 34.52 -0.12
CA GLY A 198 -65.13 34.96 -1.33
C GLY A 198 -66.21 35.95 -0.92
N ARG A 199 -66.11 37.22 -1.38
CA ARG A 199 -67.25 38.14 -1.59
C ARG A 199 -66.89 39.12 -2.71
N THR A 200 -67.69 39.13 -3.76
CA THR A 200 -67.76 40.12 -4.85
C THR A 200 -68.77 41.23 -4.48
N PRO A 201 -69.10 42.20 -5.35
CA PRO A 201 -68.26 43.31 -5.82
C PRO A 201 -68.97 44.68 -5.64
N ARG A 202 -68.25 45.81 -5.73
CA ARG A 202 -68.86 47.09 -6.14
C ARG A 202 -67.95 47.85 -7.10
N TYR A 203 -68.48 48.07 -8.30
CA TYR A 203 -68.02 49.05 -9.27
C TYR A 203 -68.39 50.46 -8.80
N SER A 204 -67.49 51.43 -8.97
CA SER A 204 -67.84 52.83 -9.22
C SER A 204 -66.84 53.44 -10.21
N LYS A 205 -67.39 54.07 -11.24
CA LYS A 205 -66.71 54.76 -12.35
C LYS A 205 -66.42 56.24 -11.99
N TYR A 206 -65.50 56.84 -12.75
CA TYR A 206 -65.18 58.28 -12.91
C TYR A 206 -64.39 58.89 -11.72
N ASP A 207 -63.33 59.70 -11.90
CA ASP A 207 -63.16 60.82 -12.83
C ASP A 207 -61.73 61.08 -13.33
N ARG A 208 -61.68 61.78 -14.47
CA ARG A 208 -60.55 62.47 -15.11
C ARG A 208 -60.13 63.70 -14.31
N MET A 209 -58.82 63.94 -14.17
CA MET A 209 -58.10 65.15 -14.64
C MET A 209 -56.61 65.00 -14.37
#